data_AF-A0A1Y4S457-F1
#
_entry.id   AF-A0A1Y4S457-F1
#
_cell.length_a   1.000
_cell.length_b   1.000
_cell.length_c   1.000
_cell.angle_alpha   90.00
_cell.angle_beta   90.00
_cell.angle_gamma   90.00
#
_symmetry.space_group_name_H-M   'P 1'
#
loop_
_entity.id
_entity.type
_entity.pdbx_description
1 polymer ?
#
loop_
_entity_poly.entity_id
_entity_poly.type
_entity_poly.pdbx_seq_one_letter_code
_entity_poly.pdbx_strand_id
1 'polypeptide(L)'
;MKFLDAFTAANADQPCTIPFGEVVDGMKKYYEVMGMTIDLVNLIREEAELKKHHRAYLHVREELEDTADEAMERIVELLRNSGAPHVWKPENFPFSDTDGDDEAVTISKEKYDSMVDDLLTMAELIDMVTDMRTRDMEAIRTFAKVVPSFAAYEHNRLRLYHEAAKEAEEIFDRWADDLDDEDEPDEYFSD
;
A
#
# COMPACT_ATOMS: atom_id res chain seq x y z
N MET A 1 -30.66 -20.21 16.97
CA MET A 1 -30.42 -19.88 18.39
C MET A 1 -29.88 -21.04 19.22
N LYS A 2 -30.49 -22.24 19.18
CA LYS A 2 -30.07 -23.41 20.00
C LYS A 2 -28.56 -23.77 20.00
N PHE A 3 -27.87 -23.60 18.88
CA PHE A 3 -26.42 -23.85 18.80
C PHE A 3 -25.60 -22.81 19.56
N LEU A 4 -25.92 -21.52 19.40
CA LEU A 4 -25.19 -20.44 20.04
C LEU A 4 -25.37 -20.48 21.57
N ASP A 5 -26.58 -20.79 22.02
CA ASP A 5 -26.90 -20.94 23.44
C ASP A 5 -26.17 -22.14 24.05
N ALA A 6 -26.14 -23.28 23.34
CA ALA A 6 -25.41 -24.47 23.77
C ALA A 6 -23.88 -24.27 23.76
N PHE A 7 -23.35 -23.59 22.73
CA PHE A 7 -21.94 -23.25 22.62
C PHE A 7 -21.51 -22.30 23.74
N THR A 8 -22.32 -21.27 24.02
CA THR A 8 -22.06 -20.31 25.10
C THR A 8 -22.09 -21.00 26.45
N ALA A 9 -23.12 -21.83 26.73
CA ALA A 9 -23.19 -22.59 27.97
C ALA A 9 -22.00 -23.55 28.16
N ALA A 10 -21.49 -24.14 27.08
CA ALA A 10 -20.36 -25.07 27.14
C ALA A 10 -19.00 -24.38 27.34
N ASN A 11 -18.87 -23.10 27.00
CA ASN A 11 -17.59 -22.38 26.99
C ASN A 11 -17.58 -21.09 27.83
N ALA A 12 -18.65 -20.80 28.58
CA ALA A 12 -18.81 -19.53 29.31
C ALA A 12 -17.67 -19.23 30.30
N ASP A 13 -17.21 -20.26 31.01
CA ASP A 13 -16.16 -20.14 32.03
C ASP A 13 -14.77 -20.51 31.51
N GLN A 14 -14.63 -20.82 30.21
CA GLN A 14 -13.33 -21.19 29.64
C GLN A 14 -12.52 -19.94 29.27
N PRO A 15 -11.25 -19.82 29.72
CA PRO A 15 -10.39 -18.75 29.26
C PRO A 15 -10.13 -18.92 27.76
N CYS A 16 -10.54 -17.92 26.97
CA CYS A 16 -10.29 -17.87 25.54
C CYS A 16 -9.24 -16.80 25.24
N THR A 17 -8.27 -17.17 24.41
CA THR A 17 -7.24 -16.23 23.93
C THR A 17 -7.53 -15.97 22.46
N ILE A 18 -7.85 -14.74 22.10
CA ILE A 18 -8.11 -14.33 20.72
C ILE A 18 -7.17 -13.16 20.40
N PRO A 19 -6.44 -13.18 19.29
CA PRO A 19 -5.66 -12.03 18.86
C PRO A 19 -6.55 -10.79 18.74
N PHE A 20 -6.11 -9.65 19.27
CA PHE A 20 -6.92 -8.42 19.21
C PHE A 20 -7.29 -8.03 17.77
N GLY A 21 -6.42 -8.31 16.79
CA GLY A 21 -6.71 -8.11 15.38
C GLY A 21 -7.91 -8.91 14.87
N GLU A 22 -8.07 -10.17 15.32
CA GLU A 22 -9.23 -11.00 14.98
C GLU A 22 -10.51 -10.49 15.63
N VAL A 23 -10.43 -9.99 16.87
CA VAL A 23 -11.56 -9.34 17.55
C VAL A 23 -12.03 -8.12 16.76
N VAL A 24 -11.09 -7.26 16.35
CA VAL A 24 -11.40 -6.06 15.55
C VAL A 24 -11.98 -6.41 14.18
N ASP A 25 -11.47 -7.46 13.53
CA ASP A 25 -12.00 -7.94 12.25
C ASP A 25 -13.45 -8.47 12.39
N GLY A 26 -13.71 -9.25 13.45
CA GLY A 26 -15.07 -9.70 13.79
C GLY A 26 -16.02 -8.53 14.05
N MET A 27 -15.57 -7.50 14.78
CA MET A 27 -16.36 -6.29 15.02
C MET A 27 -16.68 -5.53 13.72
N LYS A 28 -15.73 -5.42 12.79
CA LYS A 28 -15.96 -4.78 11.48
C LYS A 28 -17.05 -5.50 10.69
N LYS A 29 -16.97 -6.82 10.59
CA LYS A 29 -17.97 -7.67 9.92
C LYS A 29 -19.36 -7.53 10.56
N TYR A 30 -19.41 -7.44 11.89
CA TYR A 30 -20.67 -7.19 12.60
C TYR A 30 -21.27 -5.82 12.24
N TYR A 31 -20.46 -4.75 12.25
CA TYR A 31 -20.95 -3.41 11.89
C TYR A 31 -21.41 -3.31 10.43
N GLU A 32 -20.79 -4.06 9.53
CA GLU A 32 -21.19 -4.12 8.12
C GLU A 32 -22.62 -4.69 7.97
N VAL A 33 -22.89 -5.86 8.57
CA VAL A 33 -24.23 -6.46 8.55
C VAL A 33 -25.26 -5.58 9.25
N MET A 34 -24.87 -4.92 10.35
CA MET A 34 -25.72 -3.95 11.03
C MET A 34 -26.06 -2.74 10.15
N GLY A 35 -25.11 -2.26 9.34
CA GLY A 35 -25.34 -1.19 8.36
C GLY A 35 -26.38 -1.60 7.32
N MET A 36 -26.19 -2.76 6.67
CA MET A 36 -27.14 -3.30 5.70
C MET A 36 -28.55 -3.49 6.30
N THR A 37 -28.62 -3.91 7.57
CA THR A 37 -29.90 -4.05 8.29
C THR A 37 -30.58 -2.70 8.52
N ILE A 38 -29.81 -1.64 8.81
CA ILE A 38 -30.34 -0.28 8.96
C ILE A 38 -30.88 0.22 7.63
N ASP A 39 -30.19 -0.03 6.52
CA ASP A 39 -30.62 0.37 5.18
C ASP A 39 -31.94 -0.32 4.80
N LEU A 40 -32.08 -1.61 5.07
CA LEU A 40 -33.35 -2.34 4.93
C LEU A 40 -34.48 -1.72 5.76
N VAL A 41 -34.20 -1.34 7.01
CA VAL A 41 -35.21 -0.67 7.86
C VAL A 41 -35.62 0.68 7.30
N ASN A 42 -34.69 1.43 6.71
CA ASN A 42 -34.98 2.71 6.08
C ASN A 42 -35.86 2.52 4.82
N LEU A 43 -35.50 1.57 3.95
CA LEU A 43 -36.29 1.23 2.75
C LEU A 43 -37.70 0.76 3.11
N ILE A 44 -37.88 -0.05 4.16
CA ILE A 44 -39.20 -0.47 4.65
C ILE A 44 -40.05 0.73 5.10
N ARG A 45 -39.43 1.71 5.75
CA ARG A 45 -40.12 2.93 6.19
C ARG A 45 -40.53 3.79 4.98
N GLU A 46 -39.62 3.97 4.04
CA GLU A 46 -39.88 4.71 2.80
C GLU A 46 -40.98 4.03 1.95
N GLU A 47 -40.91 2.71 1.81
CA GLU A 47 -41.95 1.91 1.16
C GLU A 47 -43.33 2.14 1.81
N ALA A 48 -43.38 2.19 3.15
CA ALA A 48 -44.61 2.43 3.90
C ALA A 48 -45.21 3.82 3.64
N GLU A 49 -44.39 4.85 3.45
CA GLU A 49 -44.82 6.21 3.12
C GLU A 49 -45.29 6.32 1.66
N LEU A 50 -44.64 5.60 0.75
CA LEU A 50 -44.86 5.69 -0.70
C LEU A 50 -46.01 4.82 -1.22
N LYS A 51 -46.75 4.10 -0.36
CA LYS A 51 -47.87 3.20 -0.77
C LYS A 51 -48.92 3.83 -1.69
N LYS A 52 -49.05 5.17 -1.70
CA LYS A 52 -49.98 5.91 -2.58
C LYS A 52 -49.37 6.31 -3.94
N HIS A 53 -48.06 6.17 -4.11
CA HIS A 53 -47.28 6.60 -5.27
C HIS A 53 -46.77 5.38 -6.07
N HIS A 54 -47.64 4.77 -6.88
CA HIS A 54 -47.41 3.48 -7.55
C HIS A 54 -46.01 3.30 -8.17
N ARG A 55 -45.50 4.29 -8.90
CA ARG A 55 -44.18 4.19 -9.55
C ARG A 55 -43.01 4.27 -8.57
N ALA A 56 -43.02 5.23 -7.65
CA ALA A 56 -41.95 5.38 -6.65
C ALA A 56 -41.92 4.20 -5.68
N TYR A 57 -43.10 3.72 -5.28
CA TYR A 57 -43.28 2.52 -4.49
C TYR A 57 -42.64 1.28 -5.13
N LEU A 58 -42.85 1.07 -6.43
CA LEU A 58 -42.28 -0.10 -7.13
C LEU A 58 -40.76 -0.05 -7.17
N HIS A 59 -40.16 1.13 -7.39
CA HIS A 59 -38.70 1.28 -7.38
C HIS A 59 -38.10 1.02 -5.99
N VAL A 60 -38.71 1.55 -4.93
CA VAL A 60 -38.25 1.29 -3.55
C VAL A 60 -38.43 -0.17 -3.16
N ARG A 61 -39.44 -0.85 -3.70
CA ARG A 61 -39.67 -2.28 -3.45
C ARG A 61 -38.64 -3.15 -4.19
N GLU A 62 -38.28 -2.79 -5.41
CA GLU A 62 -37.19 -3.43 -6.16
C GLU A 62 -35.85 -3.26 -5.41
N GLU A 63 -35.55 -2.04 -4.96
CA GLU A 63 -34.34 -1.74 -4.17
C GLU A 63 -34.31 -2.48 -2.82
N LEU A 64 -35.48 -2.66 -2.19
CA LEU A 64 -35.61 -3.44 -0.96
C LEU A 64 -35.33 -4.93 -1.19
N GLU A 65 -35.84 -5.50 -2.29
CA GLU A 65 -35.56 -6.89 -2.66
C GLU A 65 -34.07 -7.09 -2.96
N ASP A 66 -33.46 -6.21 -3.75
CA ASP A 66 -32.02 -6.25 -4.06
C ASP A 66 -31.16 -6.15 -2.78
N THR A 67 -31.45 -5.16 -1.91
CA THR A 67 -30.72 -4.97 -0.65
C THR A 67 -30.90 -6.17 0.30
N ALA A 68 -32.07 -6.82 0.28
CA ALA A 68 -32.33 -7.99 1.11
C ALA A 68 -31.56 -9.21 0.63
N ASP A 69 -31.47 -9.41 -0.68
CA ASP A 69 -30.68 -10.47 -1.30
C ASP A 69 -29.19 -10.26 -1.04
N GLU A 70 -28.67 -9.03 -1.18
CA GLU A 70 -27.28 -8.68 -0.86
C GLU A 70 -26.95 -8.92 0.63
N ALA A 71 -27.81 -8.46 1.55
CA ALA A 71 -27.61 -8.67 2.98
C ALA A 71 -27.62 -10.16 3.34
N MET A 72 -28.52 -10.92 2.71
CA MET A 72 -28.60 -12.38 2.91
C MET A 72 -27.37 -13.09 2.37
N GLU A 73 -26.91 -12.74 1.16
CA GLU A 73 -25.69 -13.30 0.58
C GLU A 73 -24.49 -12.99 1.47
N ARG A 74 -24.37 -11.76 1.98
CA ARG A 74 -23.29 -11.38 2.89
C ARG A 74 -23.31 -12.17 4.20
N ILE A 75 -24.49 -12.36 4.80
CA ILE A 75 -24.63 -13.19 6.00
C ILE A 75 -24.24 -14.65 5.72
N VAL A 76 -24.67 -15.20 4.58
CA VAL A 76 -24.32 -16.57 4.18
C VAL A 76 -22.81 -16.71 3.95
N GLU A 77 -22.18 -15.73 3.30
CA GLU A 77 -20.74 -15.69 3.09
C GLU A 77 -19.99 -15.66 4.43
N LEU A 78 -20.40 -14.80 5.36
CA LEU A 78 -19.82 -14.73 6.70
C LEU A 78 -19.97 -16.04 7.47
N LEU A 79 -21.13 -16.70 7.36
CA LEU A 79 -21.38 -18.00 8.01
C LEU A 79 -20.59 -19.15 7.38
N ARG A 80 -20.34 -19.11 6.06
CA ARG A 80 -19.48 -20.10 5.37
C ARG A 80 -18.01 -19.90 5.70
N ASN A 81 -17.58 -18.64 5.81
CA ASN A 81 -16.21 -18.28 6.12
C ASN A 81 -15.91 -18.35 7.62
N SER A 82 -16.94 -18.33 8.47
CA SER A 82 -16.79 -18.63 9.90
C SER A 82 -16.59 -20.14 10.07
N GLY A 83 -15.35 -20.56 10.31
CA GLY A 83 -15.08 -21.89 10.86
C GLY A 83 -15.74 -22.05 12.24
N ALA A 84 -15.84 -23.28 12.73
CA ALA A 84 -16.21 -23.52 14.14
C ALA A 84 -15.34 -22.62 15.03
N PRO A 85 -15.91 -21.91 16.03
CA PRO A 85 -15.14 -20.97 16.85
C PRO A 85 -13.86 -21.64 17.32
N HIS A 86 -12.71 -21.16 16.83
CA HIS A 86 -11.43 -21.63 17.30
C HIS A 86 -11.21 -20.98 18.65
N VAL A 87 -11.75 -21.60 19.68
CA VAL A 87 -11.27 -21.40 21.04
C VAL A 87 -9.84 -21.92 21.01
N TRP A 88 -8.88 -21.00 20.84
CA TRP A 88 -7.47 -21.34 20.99
C TRP A 88 -7.30 -21.82 22.42
N LYS A 89 -7.26 -23.15 22.55
CA LYS A 89 -6.84 -23.75 23.80
C LYS A 89 -5.43 -23.23 24.09
N PRO A 90 -5.13 -22.90 25.35
CA PRO A 90 -3.78 -22.51 25.76
C PRO A 90 -2.71 -23.49 25.26
N GLU A 91 -3.08 -24.77 25.12
CA GLU A 91 -2.34 -25.93 24.54
C GLU A 91 -1.75 -25.73 23.12
N ASN A 92 -2.10 -24.68 22.38
CA ASN A 92 -1.55 -24.40 21.03
C ASN A 92 -0.55 -23.22 21.01
N PHE A 93 -0.23 -22.66 22.17
CA PHE A 93 0.81 -21.64 22.29
C PHE A 93 2.17 -22.36 22.25
N PRO A 94 3.22 -21.84 21.59
CA PRO A 94 4.55 -22.48 21.58
C PRO A 94 5.22 -22.62 22.96
N PHE A 95 4.52 -22.24 24.03
CA PHE A 95 4.91 -22.37 25.44
C PHE A 95 3.89 -23.17 26.26
N SER A 96 2.99 -23.91 25.60
CA SER A 96 1.87 -24.59 26.25
C SER A 96 2.20 -25.95 26.85
N ASP A 97 3.31 -26.56 26.41
CA ASP A 97 3.81 -27.83 26.94
C ASP A 97 4.64 -27.67 28.22
N THR A 98 4.64 -26.48 28.85
CA THR A 98 5.22 -26.33 30.20
C THR A 98 4.23 -26.76 31.26
N ASP A 99 3.73 -27.99 31.15
CA ASP A 99 3.11 -28.70 32.26
C ASP A 99 4.21 -29.06 33.24
N GLY A 100 4.53 -28.14 34.16
CA GLY A 100 5.04 -28.41 35.51
C GLY A 100 6.16 -29.44 35.72
N ASP A 101 6.94 -29.79 34.70
CA ASP A 101 8.21 -30.51 34.81
C ASP A 101 9.31 -29.51 34.40
N ASP A 102 9.87 -28.90 35.44
CA ASP A 102 10.71 -27.72 35.40
C ASP A 102 12.06 -27.97 34.72
N GLU A 103 12.09 -28.01 33.40
CA GLU A 103 13.28 -27.57 32.65
C GLU A 103 12.99 -26.23 32.00
N ALA A 104 12.75 -25.24 32.87
CA ALA A 104 12.82 -23.85 32.47
C ALA A 104 14.14 -23.64 31.71
N VAL A 105 14.07 -23.07 30.51
CA VAL A 105 15.28 -22.64 29.81
C VAL A 105 15.90 -21.51 30.62
N THR A 106 16.77 -21.87 31.56
CA THR A 106 17.45 -20.90 32.41
C THR A 106 18.57 -20.30 31.59
N ILE A 107 18.39 -19.05 31.20
CA ILE A 107 19.49 -18.21 30.72
C ILE A 107 20.21 -17.63 31.95
N SER A 108 21.54 -17.60 31.93
CA SER A 108 22.26 -16.88 32.98
C SER A 108 21.89 -15.40 32.92
N LYS A 109 21.82 -14.75 34.08
CA LYS A 109 21.57 -13.31 34.14
C LYS A 109 22.54 -12.52 33.25
N GLU A 110 23.82 -12.89 33.26
CA GLU A 110 24.86 -12.28 32.43
C GLU A 110 24.55 -12.38 30.93
N LYS A 111 24.06 -13.53 30.46
CA LYS A 111 23.70 -13.72 29.05
C LYS A 111 22.40 -12.97 28.69
N TYR A 112 21.47 -12.85 29.63
CA TYR A 112 20.27 -12.03 29.46
C TYR A 112 20.62 -10.55 29.39
N ASP A 113 21.45 -10.05 30.32
CA ASP A 113 21.89 -8.65 30.36
C ASP A 113 22.66 -8.31 29.07
N SER A 114 23.56 -9.18 28.60
CA SER A 114 24.25 -9.02 27.31
C SER A 114 23.28 -8.96 26.12
N MET A 115 22.23 -9.79 26.12
CA MET A 115 21.22 -9.79 25.06
C MET A 115 20.40 -8.49 25.06
N VAL A 116 20.11 -7.95 26.25
CA VAL A 116 19.44 -6.65 26.39
C VAL A 116 20.34 -5.52 25.87
N ASP A 117 21.62 -5.53 26.21
CA ASP A 117 22.59 -4.54 25.72
C ASP A 117 22.72 -4.59 24.18
N ASP A 118 22.76 -5.79 23.59
CA ASP A 118 22.77 -5.96 22.13
C ASP A 118 21.49 -5.40 21.49
N LEU A 119 20.32 -5.65 22.10
CA LEU A 119 19.04 -5.12 21.61
C LEU A 119 18.99 -3.59 21.67
N LEU A 120 19.49 -2.98 22.75
CA LEU A 120 19.59 -1.53 22.88
C LEU A 120 20.55 -0.94 21.84
N THR A 121 21.71 -1.58 21.65
CA THR A 121 22.68 -1.18 20.63
C THR A 121 22.09 -1.24 19.22
N MET A 122 21.34 -2.31 18.91
CA MET A 122 20.64 -2.42 17.63
C MET A 122 19.60 -1.32 17.46
N ALA A 123 18.85 -0.96 18.50
CA ALA A 123 17.88 0.13 18.45
C ALA A 123 18.55 1.47 18.11
N GLU A 124 19.69 1.78 18.73
CA GLU A 124 20.47 3.00 18.44
C GLU A 124 21.00 3.03 16.99
N LEU A 125 21.48 1.89 16.49
CA LEU A 125 21.95 1.79 15.10
C LEU A 125 20.80 2.00 14.09
N ILE A 126 19.62 1.42 14.37
CA ILE A 126 18.43 1.60 13.54
C ILE A 126 18.02 3.08 13.51
N ASP A 127 18.02 3.74 14.66
CA ASP A 127 17.67 5.15 14.77
C ASP A 127 18.65 6.03 13.96
N MET A 128 19.95 5.81 14.12
CA MET A 128 20.99 6.53 13.38
C MET A 128 20.86 6.36 11.85
N VAL A 129 20.63 5.12 11.39
CA VAL A 129 20.44 4.84 9.96
C VAL A 129 19.15 5.50 9.45
N THR A 130 18.09 5.49 10.24
CA THR A 130 16.80 6.10 9.88
C THR A 130 16.91 7.61 9.74
N ASP A 131 17.63 8.26 10.66
CA ASP A 131 17.94 9.68 10.61
C ASP A 131 18.79 10.06 9.40
N MET A 132 19.81 9.27 9.07
CA MET A 132 20.62 9.50 7.86
C MET A 132 19.78 9.35 6.60
N ARG A 133 18.96 8.30 6.49
CA ARG A 133 18.10 8.06 5.33
C ARG A 133 17.06 9.16 5.13
N THR A 134 16.54 9.71 6.23
CA THR A 134 15.61 10.84 6.18
C THR A 134 16.30 12.07 5.61
N ARG A 135 17.50 12.41 6.09
CA ARG A 135 18.30 13.53 5.57
C ARG A 135 18.71 13.35 4.12
N ASP A 136 19.14 12.15 3.72
CA ASP A 136 19.48 11.83 2.33
C ASP A 136 18.27 12.06 1.40
N MET A 137 17.08 11.63 1.83
CA MET A 137 15.86 11.80 1.04
C MET A 137 15.49 13.28 0.87
N GLU A 138 15.66 14.10 1.90
CA GLU A 138 15.46 15.55 1.83
C GLU A 138 16.45 16.22 0.87
N ALA A 139 17.73 15.83 0.93
CA ALA A 139 18.75 16.34 0.03
C ALA A 139 18.42 15.97 -1.44
N ILE A 140 18.09 14.70 -1.71
CA ILE A 140 17.69 14.23 -3.04
C ILE A 140 16.47 15.02 -3.56
N ARG A 141 15.45 15.22 -2.73
CA ARG A 141 14.26 16.00 -3.09
C ARG A 141 14.62 17.45 -3.43
N THR A 142 15.58 18.04 -2.73
CA THR A 142 16.04 19.40 -2.98
C THR A 142 16.79 19.49 -4.31
N PHE A 143 17.72 18.56 -4.58
CA PHE A 143 18.41 18.50 -5.86
C PHE A 143 17.45 18.24 -7.03
N ALA A 144 16.48 17.35 -6.86
CA ALA A 144 15.49 17.01 -7.89
C ALA A 144 14.70 18.22 -8.39
N LYS A 145 14.50 19.26 -7.56
CA LYS A 145 13.84 20.52 -7.99
C LYS A 145 14.63 21.28 -9.05
N VAL A 146 15.95 21.17 -9.06
CA VAL A 146 16.84 21.92 -9.97
C VAL A 146 17.15 21.13 -11.24
N VAL A 147 17.00 19.80 -11.22
CA VAL A 147 17.28 18.92 -12.37
C VAL A 147 16.53 19.34 -13.64
N PRO A 148 15.23 19.69 -13.64
CA PRO A 148 14.53 20.11 -14.85
C PRO A 148 15.10 21.41 -15.44
N SER A 149 15.40 22.40 -14.60
CA SER A 149 16.01 23.65 -15.05
C SER A 149 17.41 23.44 -15.60
N PHE A 150 18.19 22.56 -14.99
CA PHE A 150 19.52 22.21 -15.48
C PHE A 150 19.46 21.49 -16.83
N ALA A 151 18.52 20.54 -16.98
CA ALA A 151 18.29 19.84 -18.25
C ALA A 151 17.88 20.81 -19.38
N ALA A 152 17.01 21.77 -19.09
CA ALA A 152 16.61 22.79 -20.06
C ALA A 152 17.78 23.71 -20.44
N TYR A 153 18.61 24.11 -19.48
CA TYR A 153 19.83 24.88 -19.71
C TYR A 153 20.81 24.11 -20.63
N GLU A 154 21.09 22.84 -20.33
CA GLU A 154 21.96 21.99 -21.13
C GLU A 154 21.43 21.79 -22.56
N HIS A 155 20.12 21.56 -22.70
CA HIS A 155 19.49 21.43 -24.01
C HIS A 155 19.63 22.70 -24.85
N ASN A 156 19.37 23.87 -24.28
CA ASN A 156 19.51 25.15 -24.98
C ASN A 156 20.97 25.43 -25.37
N ARG A 157 21.91 25.12 -24.47
CA ARG A 157 23.34 25.29 -24.74
C ARG A 157 23.81 24.41 -25.91
N LEU A 158 23.41 23.14 -25.94
CA LEU A 158 23.73 22.24 -27.04
C LEU A 158 23.09 22.69 -28.35
N ARG A 159 21.84 23.17 -28.30
CA ARG A 159 21.16 23.71 -29.49
C ARG A 159 21.95 24.86 -30.10
N LEU A 160 22.46 25.78 -29.28
CA LEU A 160 23.29 26.89 -29.73
C LEU A 160 24.54 26.41 -30.47
N TYR A 161 25.22 25.38 -29.94
CA TYR A 161 26.41 24.82 -30.61
C TYR A 161 26.07 24.16 -31.94
N HIS A 162 24.94 23.46 -32.02
CA HIS A 162 24.46 22.89 -33.28
C HIS A 162 24.07 23.96 -34.30
N GLU A 163 23.39 25.02 -33.87
CA GLU A 163 23.03 26.17 -34.73
C GLU A 163 24.29 26.86 -35.26
N ALA A 164 25.29 27.12 -34.40
CA ALA A 164 26.56 27.73 -34.80
C ALA A 164 27.37 26.83 -35.75
N ALA A 165 27.40 25.51 -35.50
CA ALA A 165 28.06 24.57 -36.39
C ALA A 165 27.40 24.55 -37.78
N LYS A 166 26.06 24.54 -37.83
CA LYS A 166 25.31 24.60 -39.07
C LYS A 166 25.57 25.90 -39.85
N GLU A 167 25.62 27.05 -39.17
CA GLU A 167 25.95 28.33 -39.81
C GLU A 167 27.38 28.32 -40.37
N ALA A 168 28.34 27.71 -39.66
CA ALA A 168 29.70 27.56 -40.17
C ALA A 168 29.75 26.65 -41.41
N GLU A 169 29.02 25.53 -41.43
CA GLU A 169 28.87 24.66 -42.61
C GLU A 169 28.26 25.42 -43.80
N GLU A 170 27.19 26.19 -43.59
CA GLU A 170 26.56 27.01 -44.64
C GLU A 170 27.50 28.10 -45.19
N ILE A 171 28.45 28.59 -44.37
CA ILE A 171 29.54 29.47 -44.82
C ILE A 171 30.54 28.66 -45.66
N PHE A 172 31.03 27.53 -45.17
CA PHE A 172 31.99 26.70 -45.91
C PHE A 172 31.44 26.27 -47.27
N ASP A 173 30.20 25.78 -47.34
CA ASP A 173 29.56 25.36 -48.58
C ASP A 173 29.46 26.51 -49.60
N ARG A 174 29.24 27.75 -49.13
CA ARG A 174 29.17 28.92 -50.01
C ARG A 174 30.50 29.27 -50.64
N TRP A 175 31.59 29.13 -49.89
CA TRP A 175 32.95 29.44 -50.35
C TRP A 175 33.64 28.24 -50.99
N ALA A 176 33.09 27.03 -50.85
CA ALA A 176 33.61 25.82 -51.46
C ALA A 176 33.60 25.90 -53.00
N ASP A 177 32.53 26.47 -53.57
CA ASP A 177 32.42 26.67 -55.03
C ASP A 177 33.38 27.77 -55.55
N ASP A 178 33.72 28.77 -54.74
CA ASP A 178 34.63 29.88 -55.12
C ASP A 178 36.13 29.50 -55.00
N LEU A 179 36.46 28.39 -54.31
CA LEU A 179 37.83 27.90 -54.11
C LEU A 179 38.24 26.79 -55.07
N ASP A 180 37.29 26.08 -55.70
CA ASP A 180 37.56 25.05 -56.70
C ASP A 180 37.91 25.63 -58.10
N ASP A 181 37.73 26.95 -58.28
CA ASP A 181 38.08 27.71 -59.49
C ASP A 181 39.50 28.35 -59.41
N GLU A 182 40.25 28.18 -58.31
CA GLU A 182 41.68 28.50 -58.30
C GLU A 182 42.44 27.35 -58.97
N ASP A 183 42.65 27.53 -60.28
CA ASP A 183 43.60 26.83 -61.13
C ASP A 183 44.74 26.21 -60.30
N GLU A 184 44.81 24.87 -60.33
CA GLU A 184 46.00 24.10 -60.01
C GLU A 184 47.18 24.85 -60.68
N PRO A 185 48.17 25.36 -59.92
CA PRO A 185 49.14 26.27 -60.50
C PRO A 185 49.89 25.53 -61.61
N ASP A 186 49.58 25.88 -62.86
CA ASP A 186 50.29 25.40 -64.03
C ASP A 186 51.79 25.50 -63.71
N GLU A 187 52.50 24.37 -63.82
CA GLU A 187 53.95 24.26 -63.62
C GLU A 187 54.67 25.20 -64.60
N TYR A 188 54.69 26.50 -64.30
CA TYR A 188 55.30 27.52 -65.12
C TYR A 188 56.76 27.69 -64.73
N PHE A 189 57.51 26.61 -64.50
CA PHE A 189 58.98 26.62 -64.54
C PHE A 189 59.53 25.20 -64.68
N SER A 190 59.65 24.72 -65.91
CA SER A 190 60.77 23.84 -66.27
C SER A 190 61.23 24.18 -67.69
N ASP A 191 62.37 24.86 -67.75
CA ASP A 191 63.24 25.06 -68.93
C ASP A 191 63.60 23.74 -69.64
#